data_AF-A0A7K1W4X3-F1
#
_entry.id   AF-A0A7K1W4X3-F1
#
_cell.length_a   1.000
_cell.length_b   1.000
_cell.length_c   1.000
_cell.angle_alpha   90.00
_cell.angle_beta   90.00
_cell.angle_gamma   90.00
#
_symmetry.space_group_name_H-M   'P 1'
#
loop_
_entity.id
_entity.type
_entity.pdbx_description
1 polymer ?
#
loop_
_entity_poly.entity_id
_entity_poly.type
_entity_poly.pdbx_seq_one_letter_code
_entity_poly.pdbx_strand_id
1 'polypeptide(L)'
;MPEYLAVGPELLEEWRRARRPTAHPRGHLLVRVAIDFARSGPGEVPREALRTAQPLYRRELVAARAEPFDDDLGWSAHIRHGVTGLLTPGGRQDSWAVFGSPVADVGDRPESPPVPLGMWTLALHAAPEEAARWTVRRNAHLTLVPLADGDPGTAVVLGRINATLGDIETAAFWYRKGADAGHIGATASLGEPLVLLDAEVEAVPYLEAAGAGHPAAAEALTALRAVTATPPDTVKE
;
A
#
# COMPACT_ATOMS: atom_id res chain seq x y z
N MET A 1 -9.47 3.63 -32.00
CA MET A 1 -10.27 4.06 -30.83
C MET A 1 -11.57 3.27 -30.63
N PRO A 2 -12.35 2.88 -31.67
CA PRO A 2 -13.55 2.06 -31.49
C PRO A 2 -13.26 0.61 -31.08
N GLU A 3 -12.22 0.00 -31.65
CA GLU A 3 -11.87 -1.42 -31.46
C GLU A 3 -11.49 -1.75 -30.00
N TYR A 4 -10.80 -0.84 -29.31
CA TYR A 4 -10.40 -1.00 -27.91
C TYR A 4 -11.58 -1.00 -26.92
N LEU A 5 -12.69 -0.31 -27.25
CA LEU A 5 -13.90 -0.26 -26.41
C LEU A 5 -14.74 -1.53 -26.54
N ALA A 6 -14.71 -2.18 -27.71
CA ALA A 6 -15.47 -3.41 -27.97
C ALA A 6 -14.87 -4.64 -27.26
N VAL A 7 -13.55 -4.65 -27.03
CA VAL A 7 -12.81 -5.80 -26.48
C VAL A 7 -12.82 -5.85 -24.94
N GLY A 8 -13.23 -4.77 -24.27
CA GLY A 8 -13.23 -4.64 -22.80
C GLY A 8 -14.00 -5.74 -22.05
N PRO A 9 -15.28 -6.02 -22.40
CA PRO A 9 -16.06 -7.06 -21.73
C PRO A 9 -15.50 -8.48 -21.90
N GLU A 10 -14.98 -8.81 -23.08
CA GLU A 10 -14.41 -10.13 -23.39
C GLU A 10 -13.15 -10.40 -22.56
N LEU A 11 -12.26 -9.41 -22.47
CA LEU A 11 -11.08 -9.45 -21.61
C LEU A 11 -11.46 -9.60 -20.13
N LEU A 12 -12.49 -8.89 -19.68
CA LEU A 12 -12.98 -8.98 -18.31
C LEU A 12 -13.52 -10.38 -17.98
N GLU A 13 -14.28 -10.99 -18.90
CA GLU A 13 -14.75 -12.35 -18.73
C GLU A 13 -13.61 -13.36 -18.73
N GLU A 14 -12.62 -13.21 -19.60
CA GLU A 14 -11.45 -14.08 -19.61
C GLU A 14 -10.67 -13.99 -18.29
N TRP A 15 -10.41 -12.78 -17.80
CA TRP A 15 -9.79 -12.58 -16.49
C TRP A 15 -10.59 -13.22 -15.36
N ARG A 16 -11.92 -13.14 -15.39
CA ARG A 16 -12.79 -13.83 -14.40
C ARG A 16 -12.72 -15.34 -14.52
N ARG A 17 -12.62 -15.89 -15.73
CA ARG A 17 -12.48 -17.35 -15.97
C ARG A 17 -11.11 -17.86 -15.54
N ALA A 18 -10.06 -17.05 -15.69
CA ALA A 18 -8.68 -17.38 -15.35
C ALA A 18 -8.51 -17.76 -13.86
N ARG A 19 -9.37 -17.27 -12.95
CA ARG A 19 -9.32 -17.61 -11.51
C ARG A 19 -9.50 -19.11 -11.20
N ARG A 20 -10.02 -19.90 -12.15
CA ARG A 20 -10.27 -21.33 -11.95
C ARG A 20 -8.93 -22.08 -11.82
N PRO A 21 -8.81 -23.08 -10.93
CA PRO A 21 -7.56 -23.83 -10.76
C PRO A 21 -7.02 -24.52 -12.02
N THR A 22 -7.88 -24.75 -13.02
CA THR A 22 -7.51 -25.39 -14.30
C THR A 22 -7.26 -24.39 -15.43
N ALA A 23 -7.19 -23.09 -15.12
CA ALA A 23 -7.03 -22.02 -16.11
C ALA A 23 -5.68 -21.29 -15.90
N HIS A 24 -5.71 -20.05 -15.41
CA HIS A 24 -4.52 -19.22 -15.15
C HIS A 24 -4.68 -18.47 -13.81
N PRO A 25 -4.81 -19.16 -12.66
CA PRO A 25 -5.04 -18.54 -11.37
C PRO A 25 -3.98 -17.50 -10.99
N ARG A 26 -2.71 -17.68 -11.37
CA ARG A 26 -1.67 -16.67 -11.18
C ARG A 26 -1.85 -15.50 -12.13
N GLY A 27 -2.15 -15.74 -13.40
CA GLY A 27 -2.46 -14.68 -14.36
C GLY A 27 -3.62 -13.80 -13.89
N HIS A 28 -4.66 -14.42 -13.30
CA HIS A 28 -5.75 -13.71 -12.63
C HIS A 28 -5.26 -12.84 -11.48
N LEU A 29 -4.41 -13.40 -10.61
CA LEU A 29 -3.83 -12.70 -9.46
C LEU A 29 -2.97 -11.51 -9.89
N LEU A 30 -2.11 -11.65 -10.91
CA LEU A 30 -1.25 -10.57 -11.40
C LEU A 30 -2.08 -9.38 -11.91
N VAL A 31 -3.15 -9.66 -12.65
CA VAL A 31 -4.08 -8.62 -13.11
C VAL A 31 -4.81 -7.98 -11.92
N ARG A 32 -5.23 -8.76 -10.92
CA ARG A 32 -5.86 -8.20 -9.70
C ARG A 32 -4.92 -7.27 -8.94
N VAL A 33 -3.66 -7.69 -8.76
CA VAL A 33 -2.61 -6.88 -8.14
C VAL A 33 -2.44 -5.57 -8.88
N ALA A 34 -2.32 -5.62 -10.21
CA ALA A 34 -2.15 -4.43 -11.03
C ALA A 34 -3.35 -3.47 -10.93
N ILE A 35 -4.58 -3.99 -10.90
CA ILE A 35 -5.80 -3.18 -10.71
C ILE A 35 -5.76 -2.48 -9.36
N ASP A 36 -5.48 -3.19 -8.28
CA ASP A 36 -5.48 -2.59 -6.92
C ASP A 36 -4.30 -1.63 -6.73
N PHE A 37 -3.17 -1.87 -7.40
CA PHE A 37 -2.05 -0.93 -7.47
C PHE A 37 -2.46 0.38 -8.19
N ALA A 38 -3.14 0.27 -9.33
CA ALA A 38 -3.67 1.41 -10.07
C ALA A 38 -4.72 2.20 -9.25
N ARG A 39 -5.62 1.50 -8.55
CA ARG A 39 -6.58 2.13 -7.60
C ARG A 39 -5.86 2.87 -6.48
N SER A 40 -4.69 2.37 -6.07
CA SER A 40 -3.85 3.02 -5.07
C SER A 40 -3.18 4.29 -5.57
N GLY A 41 -3.11 4.54 -6.88
CA GLY A 41 -2.66 5.80 -7.45
C GLY A 41 -1.79 5.67 -8.70
N PRO A 42 -0.67 4.93 -8.68
CA PRO A 42 0.25 4.91 -9.80
C PRO A 42 -0.31 4.06 -10.95
N GLY A 43 -0.30 4.60 -12.17
CA GLY A 43 -0.87 3.93 -13.34
C GLY A 43 -0.04 2.78 -13.91
N GLU A 44 1.25 2.70 -13.55
CA GLU A 44 2.16 1.63 -13.95
C GLU A 44 2.72 0.92 -12.72
N VAL A 45 2.62 -0.40 -12.70
CA VAL A 45 3.16 -1.27 -11.66
C VAL A 45 4.51 -1.88 -12.09
N PRO A 46 5.60 -1.67 -11.35
CA PRO A 46 6.86 -2.37 -11.59
C PRO A 46 6.70 -3.89 -11.40
N ARG A 47 7.42 -4.70 -12.17
CA ARG A 47 7.42 -6.16 -12.02
C ARG A 47 7.72 -6.61 -10.59
N GLU A 48 8.64 -5.94 -9.90
CA GLU A 48 8.97 -6.28 -8.52
C GLU A 48 7.82 -5.98 -7.56
N ALA A 49 7.03 -4.93 -7.82
CA ALA A 49 5.80 -4.66 -7.06
C ALA A 49 4.72 -5.72 -7.37
N LEU A 50 4.58 -6.17 -8.62
CA LEU A 50 3.70 -7.30 -8.97
C LEU A 50 4.07 -8.57 -8.18
N ARG A 51 5.37 -8.82 -8.00
CA ARG A 51 5.87 -9.97 -7.24
C ARG A 51 5.60 -9.81 -5.74
N THR A 52 5.99 -8.66 -5.18
CA THR A 52 5.91 -8.36 -3.75
C THR A 52 4.48 -8.27 -3.22
N ALA A 53 3.51 -7.88 -4.07
CA ALA A 53 2.12 -7.73 -3.66
C ALA A 53 1.35 -9.05 -3.50
N GLN A 54 1.78 -10.14 -4.14
CA GLN A 54 1.00 -11.39 -4.18
C GLN A 54 0.63 -11.96 -2.79
N PRO A 55 1.50 -11.93 -1.77
CA PRO A 55 1.16 -12.38 -0.42
C PRO A 55 -0.02 -11.63 0.24
N LEU A 56 -0.38 -10.44 -0.26
CA LEU A 56 -1.56 -9.69 0.19
C LEU A 56 -2.88 -10.41 -0.18
N TYR A 57 -2.84 -11.31 -1.17
CA TYR A 57 -3.98 -12.05 -1.71
C TYR A 57 -3.86 -13.54 -1.40
N ARG A 58 -3.92 -13.89 -0.10
CA ARG A 58 -3.58 -15.25 0.37
C ARG A 58 -4.38 -16.36 -0.30
N ARG A 59 -5.67 -16.13 -0.57
CA ARG A 59 -6.56 -17.16 -1.16
C ARG A 59 -6.19 -17.43 -2.61
N GLU A 60 -6.03 -16.36 -3.38
CA GLU A 60 -5.63 -16.38 -4.78
C GLU A 60 -4.22 -16.95 -4.95
N LEU A 61 -3.29 -16.55 -4.07
CA LEU A 61 -1.92 -17.05 -4.09
C LEU A 61 -1.85 -18.56 -3.85
N VAL A 62 -2.72 -19.13 -3.01
CA VAL A 62 -2.79 -20.59 -2.82
C VAL A 62 -3.22 -21.29 -4.11
N ALA A 63 -4.19 -20.75 -4.84
CA ALA A 63 -4.63 -21.30 -6.12
C ALA A 63 -3.56 -21.19 -7.22
N ALA A 64 -2.74 -20.14 -7.17
CA ALA A 64 -1.68 -19.81 -8.14
C ALA A 64 -0.35 -20.57 -7.94
N ARG A 65 -0.20 -21.37 -6.87
CA ARG A 65 1.13 -21.89 -6.43
C ARG A 65 1.86 -22.73 -7.48
N ALA A 66 1.13 -23.48 -8.30
CA ALA A 66 1.70 -24.41 -9.26
C ALA A 66 2.31 -23.71 -10.49
N GLU A 67 1.91 -22.46 -10.76
CA GLU A 67 2.28 -21.79 -11.99
C GLU A 67 3.53 -20.92 -11.81
N PRO A 68 4.46 -20.87 -12.77
CA PRO A 68 5.59 -19.94 -12.74
C PRO A 68 5.15 -18.49 -12.91
N PHE A 69 5.87 -17.56 -12.27
CA PHE A 69 5.56 -16.12 -12.38
C PHE A 69 5.67 -15.59 -13.81
N ASP A 70 6.69 -16.01 -14.55
CA ASP A 70 7.01 -15.47 -15.87
C ASP A 70 6.03 -15.92 -16.95
N ASP A 71 5.60 -17.17 -16.86
CA ASP A 71 4.64 -17.75 -17.80
C ASP A 71 3.29 -17.02 -17.71
N ASP A 72 2.81 -16.77 -16.49
CA ASP A 72 1.53 -16.07 -16.31
C ASP A 72 1.62 -14.56 -16.50
N LEU A 73 2.79 -13.96 -16.26
CA LEU A 73 3.01 -12.57 -16.67
C LEU A 73 2.97 -12.46 -18.21
N GLY A 74 3.57 -13.42 -18.91
CA GLY A 74 3.46 -13.55 -20.35
C GLY A 74 2.01 -13.76 -20.82
N TRP A 75 1.26 -14.61 -20.12
CA TRP A 75 -0.17 -14.80 -20.38
C TRP A 75 -0.98 -13.53 -20.17
N SER A 76 -0.74 -12.78 -19.08
CA SER A 76 -1.41 -11.51 -18.80
C SER A 76 -1.09 -10.45 -19.87
N ALA A 77 0.14 -10.46 -20.37
CA ALA A 77 0.64 -9.56 -21.41
C ALA A 77 0.21 -9.93 -22.84
N HIS A 78 -0.20 -11.18 -23.05
CA HIS A 78 -0.47 -11.72 -24.39
C HIS A 78 -1.56 -10.90 -25.11
N ILE A 79 -1.25 -10.44 -26.32
CA ILE A 79 -2.18 -9.67 -27.14
C ILE A 79 -3.33 -10.59 -27.58
N ARG A 80 -4.55 -10.20 -27.21
CA ARG A 80 -5.79 -10.89 -27.57
C ARG A 80 -6.57 -10.08 -28.57
N HIS A 81 -7.28 -10.78 -29.44
CA HIS A 81 -8.11 -10.20 -30.50
C HIS A 81 -7.35 -9.21 -31.40
N GLY A 82 -6.02 -9.34 -31.50
CA GLY A 82 -5.14 -8.47 -32.28
C GLY A 82 -4.96 -7.05 -31.71
N VAL A 83 -5.52 -6.75 -30.53
CA VAL A 83 -5.64 -5.39 -30.02
C VAL A 83 -4.79 -5.17 -28.76
N THR A 84 -4.97 -5.97 -27.70
CA THR A 84 -4.28 -5.72 -26.42
C THR A 84 -4.30 -6.92 -25.47
N GLY A 85 -3.44 -6.89 -24.44
CA GLY A 85 -3.44 -7.83 -23.32
C GLY A 85 -4.22 -7.30 -22.12
N LEU A 86 -4.34 -8.12 -21.08
CA LEU A 86 -4.89 -7.67 -19.79
C LEU A 86 -3.93 -6.69 -19.09
N LEU A 87 -2.63 -6.96 -19.24
CA LEU A 87 -1.55 -6.05 -18.91
C LEU A 87 -0.86 -5.59 -20.19
N THR A 88 -0.49 -4.32 -20.25
CA THR A 88 0.31 -3.75 -21.33
C THR A 88 1.65 -3.30 -20.78
N PRO A 89 2.77 -3.46 -21.52
CA PRO A 89 4.03 -2.86 -21.13
C PRO A 89 3.87 -1.36 -20.87
N GLY A 90 4.41 -0.88 -19.76
CA GLY A 90 4.42 0.54 -19.42
C GLY A 90 5.52 1.31 -20.15
N GLY A 91 5.59 2.61 -19.93
CA GLY A 91 6.65 3.47 -20.47
C GLY A 91 8.00 3.27 -19.78
N ARG A 92 8.03 2.68 -18.58
CA ARG A 92 9.26 2.37 -17.86
C ARG A 92 9.74 0.95 -18.15
N GLN A 93 11.04 0.73 -18.01
CA GLN A 93 11.60 -0.61 -18.12
C GLN A 93 10.97 -1.52 -17.06
N ASP A 94 10.48 -2.68 -17.50
CA ASP A 94 9.90 -3.72 -16.65
C ASP A 94 8.72 -3.24 -15.79
N SER A 95 7.93 -2.31 -16.33
CA SER A 95 6.64 -1.89 -15.78
C SER A 95 5.48 -2.36 -16.64
N TRP A 96 4.31 -2.45 -16.00
CA TRP A 96 3.07 -2.92 -16.60
C TRP A 96 1.94 -1.96 -16.24
N ALA A 97 1.01 -1.72 -17.16
CA ALA A 97 -0.22 -1.00 -16.93
C ALA A 97 -1.41 -1.94 -17.17
N VAL A 98 -2.53 -1.69 -16.48
CA VAL A 98 -3.77 -2.41 -16.77
C VAL A 98 -4.43 -1.77 -17.98
N PHE A 99 -4.87 -2.59 -18.92
CA PHE A 99 -5.65 -2.09 -20.04
C PHE A 99 -6.97 -1.45 -19.54
N GLY A 100 -7.44 -0.36 -20.16
CA GLY A 100 -8.34 0.61 -19.49
C GLY A 100 -9.74 0.17 -19.06
N SER A 101 -10.27 -0.98 -19.52
CA SER A 101 -11.66 -1.39 -19.20
C SER A 101 -11.82 -2.15 -17.87
N PRO A 102 -10.94 -3.09 -17.46
CA PRO A 102 -11.06 -3.77 -16.17
C PRO A 102 -10.80 -2.87 -14.93
N VAL A 103 -10.09 -1.74 -15.08
CA VAL A 103 -9.82 -0.80 -13.97
C VAL A 103 -11.08 -0.04 -13.53
N ALA A 104 -11.86 0.47 -14.49
CA ALA A 104 -13.12 1.17 -14.20
C ALA A 104 -14.18 0.19 -13.64
N ASP A 105 -14.29 -0.99 -14.26
CA ASP A 105 -15.33 -1.97 -13.94
C ASP A 105 -15.17 -2.68 -12.59
N VAL A 106 -13.93 -2.79 -12.09
CA VAL A 106 -13.64 -3.38 -10.77
C VAL A 106 -13.56 -2.30 -9.69
N GLY A 107 -13.21 -1.06 -10.03
CA GLY A 107 -13.21 0.06 -9.08
C GLY A 107 -14.61 0.52 -8.66
N ASP A 108 -15.56 0.56 -9.62
CA ASP A 108 -16.85 1.23 -9.45
C ASP A 108 -17.98 0.33 -8.92
N ARG A 109 -17.71 -0.97 -8.72
CA ARG A 109 -18.73 -1.90 -8.22
C ARG A 109 -18.72 -1.97 -6.68
N PRO A 110 -19.88 -1.78 -6.02
CA PRO A 110 -19.99 -1.86 -4.55
C PRO A 110 -19.52 -3.20 -3.96
N GLU A 111 -19.58 -4.27 -4.74
CA GLU A 111 -19.21 -5.64 -4.33
C GLU A 111 -17.71 -5.95 -4.53
N SER A 112 -16.95 -5.03 -5.12
CA SER A 112 -15.53 -5.26 -5.37
C SER A 112 -14.75 -5.33 -4.06
N PRO A 113 -13.88 -6.33 -3.87
CA PRO A 113 -13.06 -6.42 -2.68
C PRO A 113 -12.25 -5.13 -2.48
N PRO A 114 -12.12 -4.64 -1.23
CA PRO A 114 -11.33 -3.48 -0.93
C PRO A 114 -9.87 -3.71 -1.33
N VAL A 115 -9.17 -2.63 -1.67
CA VAL A 115 -7.72 -2.68 -1.87
C VAL A 115 -7.07 -3.10 -0.56
N PRO A 116 -6.25 -4.16 -0.51
CA PRO A 116 -5.58 -4.58 0.72
C PRO A 116 -4.76 -3.44 1.32
N LEU A 117 -4.79 -3.26 2.64
CA LEU A 117 -4.08 -2.17 3.34
C LEU A 117 -2.57 -2.10 2.99
N GLY A 118 -1.92 -3.26 2.84
CA GLY A 118 -0.51 -3.33 2.44
C GLY A 118 -0.22 -2.79 1.03
N MET A 119 -1.22 -2.79 0.14
CA MET A 119 -1.06 -2.30 -1.25
C MET A 119 -0.77 -0.80 -1.26
N TRP A 120 -1.45 0.00 -0.44
CA TRP A 120 -1.24 1.45 -0.37
C TRP A 120 0.20 1.81 -0.02
N THR A 121 0.79 1.05 0.89
CA THR A 121 2.19 1.24 1.28
C THR A 121 3.14 0.77 0.20
N LEU A 122 2.90 -0.39 -0.41
CA LEU A 122 3.71 -0.86 -1.53
C LEU A 122 3.68 0.15 -2.69
N ALA A 123 2.49 0.67 -3.03
CA ALA A 123 2.31 1.68 -4.07
C ALA A 123 3.06 2.98 -3.77
N LEU A 124 3.04 3.44 -2.51
CA LEU A 124 3.80 4.62 -2.09
C LEU A 124 5.32 4.44 -2.30
N HIS A 125 5.87 3.28 -1.94
CA HIS A 125 7.31 3.00 -2.08
C HIS A 125 7.72 2.77 -3.54
N ALA A 126 6.86 2.11 -4.32
CA ALA A 126 7.11 1.83 -5.73
C ALA A 126 6.86 3.05 -6.64
N ALA A 127 6.17 4.09 -6.16
CA ALA A 127 5.92 5.31 -6.91
C ALA A 127 7.27 6.02 -7.21
N PRO A 128 7.62 6.21 -8.50
CA PRO A 128 8.92 6.74 -8.87
C PRO A 128 9.04 8.24 -8.58
N GLU A 129 7.94 8.97 -8.77
CA GLU A 129 7.89 10.42 -8.73
C GLU A 129 7.07 10.92 -7.54
N GLU A 130 7.40 12.13 -7.08
CA GLU A 130 6.69 12.76 -5.98
C GLU A 130 5.19 12.96 -6.28
N ALA A 131 4.85 13.38 -7.51
CA ALA A 131 3.46 13.53 -7.95
C ALA A 131 2.65 12.21 -7.84
N ALA A 132 3.30 11.07 -8.12
CA ALA A 132 2.68 9.76 -7.95
C ALA A 132 2.45 9.44 -6.46
N ARG A 133 3.40 9.77 -5.56
CA ARG A 133 3.23 9.58 -4.11
C ARG A 133 2.10 10.44 -3.54
N TRP A 134 1.98 11.70 -4.00
CA TRP A 134 0.85 12.57 -3.64
C TRP A 134 -0.49 12.02 -4.16
N THR A 135 -0.49 11.41 -5.34
CA THR A 135 -1.67 10.69 -5.85
C THR A 135 -2.04 9.51 -4.96
N VAL A 136 -1.05 8.75 -4.47
CA VAL A 136 -1.29 7.68 -3.47
C VAL A 136 -1.91 8.25 -2.22
N ARG A 137 -1.35 9.34 -1.67
CA ARG A 137 -1.91 10.01 -0.49
C ARG A 137 -3.36 10.42 -0.70
N ARG A 138 -3.67 11.09 -1.80
CA ARG A 138 -5.04 11.54 -2.10
C ARG A 138 -6.01 10.36 -2.19
N ASN A 139 -5.67 9.34 -2.96
CA ASN A 139 -6.54 8.17 -3.14
C ASN A 139 -6.71 7.39 -1.82
N ALA A 140 -5.65 7.28 -1.01
CA ALA A 140 -5.72 6.66 0.30
C ALA A 140 -6.64 7.45 1.25
N HIS A 141 -6.55 8.79 1.27
CA HIS A 141 -7.44 9.59 2.12
C HIS A 141 -8.90 9.48 1.68
N LEU A 142 -9.18 9.53 0.38
CA LEU A 142 -10.54 9.36 -0.15
C LEU A 142 -11.13 7.98 0.20
N THR A 143 -10.29 6.94 0.23
CA THR A 143 -10.76 5.55 0.39
C THR A 143 -10.76 5.09 1.85
N LEU A 144 -9.74 5.45 2.63
CA LEU A 144 -9.48 4.85 3.95
C LEU A 144 -10.00 5.71 5.10
N VAL A 145 -10.11 7.04 4.95
CA VAL A 145 -10.64 7.91 6.01
C VAL A 145 -12.07 7.50 6.43
N PRO A 146 -13.01 7.20 5.51
CA PRO A 146 -14.35 6.74 5.89
C PRO A 146 -14.36 5.40 6.64
N LEU A 147 -13.28 4.62 6.57
CA LEU A 147 -13.16 3.30 7.19
C LEU A 147 -12.41 3.35 8.54
N ALA A 148 -11.86 4.51 8.90
CA ALA A 148 -10.90 4.63 9.99
C ALA A 148 -11.43 4.34 11.39
N ASP A 149 -12.74 4.47 11.60
CA ASP A 149 -13.38 4.14 12.88
C ASP A 149 -13.65 2.63 13.04
N GLY A 150 -13.76 1.89 11.92
CA GLY A 150 -14.09 0.46 11.92
C GLY A 150 -12.91 -0.48 11.73
N ASP A 151 -11.77 0.03 11.24
CA ASP A 151 -10.55 -0.74 10.99
C ASP A 151 -9.32 0.06 11.44
N PRO A 152 -8.80 -0.17 12.67
CA PRO A 152 -7.62 0.52 13.18
C PRO A 152 -6.36 0.36 12.30
N GLY A 153 -6.31 -0.67 11.45
CA GLY A 153 -5.22 -0.88 10.49
C GLY A 153 -5.16 0.22 9.42
N THR A 154 -6.31 0.81 9.06
CA THR A 154 -6.37 1.94 8.11
C THR A 154 -5.65 3.17 8.65
N ALA A 155 -5.79 3.44 9.96
CA ALA A 155 -5.15 4.57 10.63
C ALA A 155 -3.62 4.44 10.59
N VAL A 156 -3.09 3.22 10.73
CA VAL A 156 -1.65 2.95 10.53
C VAL A 156 -1.19 3.26 9.11
N VAL A 157 -1.96 2.86 8.11
CA VAL A 157 -1.61 3.12 6.70
C VAL A 157 -1.65 4.62 6.39
N LEU A 158 -2.68 5.33 6.86
CA LEU A 158 -2.78 6.79 6.73
C LEU A 158 -1.62 7.48 7.44
N GLY A 159 -1.29 7.07 8.67
CA GLY A 159 -0.13 7.57 9.41
C GLY A 159 1.18 7.41 8.63
N ARG A 160 1.44 6.20 8.11
CA ARG A 160 2.65 5.89 7.34
C ARG A 160 2.76 6.69 6.05
N ILE A 161 1.66 6.86 5.32
CA ILE A 161 1.64 7.65 4.09
C ILE A 161 2.00 9.11 4.38
N ASN A 162 1.41 9.70 5.41
CA ASN A 162 1.67 11.09 5.78
C ASN A 162 3.11 11.29 6.30
N ALA A 163 3.61 10.37 7.14
CA ALA A 163 4.98 10.40 7.63
C ALA A 163 6.01 10.32 6.49
N THR A 164 5.79 9.42 5.52
CA THR A 164 6.66 9.27 4.34
C THR A 164 6.70 10.54 3.48
N LEU A 165 5.61 11.33 3.50
CA LEU A 165 5.50 12.60 2.78
C LEU A 165 5.88 13.81 3.65
N GLY A 166 6.40 13.60 4.85
CA GLY A 166 6.87 14.66 5.75
C GLY A 166 5.78 15.40 6.51
N ASP A 167 4.52 14.97 6.42
CA ASP A 167 3.40 15.56 7.17
C ASP A 167 3.28 14.87 8.54
N ILE A 168 4.18 15.25 9.44
CA ILE A 168 4.36 14.60 10.75
C ILE A 168 3.14 14.82 11.66
N GLU A 169 2.52 16.00 11.62
CA GLU A 169 1.31 16.30 12.39
C GLU A 169 0.15 15.38 12.00
N THR A 170 -0.13 15.26 10.69
CA THR A 170 -1.18 14.36 10.20
C THR A 170 -0.84 12.91 10.47
N ALA A 171 0.45 12.54 10.40
CA ALA A 171 0.89 11.19 10.75
C ALA A 171 0.62 10.85 12.22
N ALA A 172 1.02 11.73 13.14
CA ALA A 172 0.80 11.58 14.57
C ALA A 172 -0.69 11.48 14.91
N PHE A 173 -1.54 12.30 14.26
CA PHE A 173 -3.00 12.22 14.40
C PHE A 173 -3.54 10.82 14.07
N TRP A 174 -3.16 10.26 12.91
CA TRP A 174 -3.66 8.94 12.51
C TRP A 174 -3.08 7.81 13.35
N TYR A 175 -1.80 7.86 13.69
CA TYR A 175 -1.22 6.86 14.59
C TYR A 175 -1.85 6.91 15.98
N ARG A 176 -2.19 8.11 16.49
CA ARG A 176 -2.95 8.26 17.74
C ARG A 176 -4.28 7.55 17.67
N LYS A 177 -5.06 7.81 16.62
CA LYS A 177 -6.35 7.15 16.43
C LYS A 177 -6.23 5.62 16.41
N GLY A 178 -5.22 5.08 15.74
CA GLY A 178 -4.95 3.64 15.75
C GLY A 178 -4.51 3.10 17.11
N ALA A 179 -3.67 3.84 17.83
CA ALA A 179 -3.14 3.46 19.13
C ALA A 179 -4.25 3.47 20.20
N ASP A 180 -5.11 4.48 20.19
CA ASP A 180 -6.27 4.61 21.09
C ASP A 180 -7.30 3.49 20.85
N ALA A 181 -7.35 2.96 19.62
CA ALA A 181 -8.13 1.78 19.28
C ALA A 181 -7.41 0.44 19.58
N GLY A 182 -6.24 0.47 20.23
CA GLY A 182 -5.48 -0.70 20.66
C GLY A 182 -4.63 -1.37 19.58
N HIS A 183 -4.41 -0.72 18.43
CA HIS A 183 -3.59 -1.30 17.36
C HIS A 183 -2.09 -1.20 17.69
N ILE A 184 -1.46 -2.35 17.97
CA ILE A 184 -0.05 -2.46 18.38
C ILE A 184 0.90 -1.76 17.39
N GLY A 185 0.69 -1.94 16.08
CA GLY A 185 1.51 -1.27 15.08
C GLY A 185 1.38 0.26 15.07
N ALA A 186 0.24 0.81 15.51
CA ALA A 186 0.03 2.26 15.59
C ALA A 186 0.74 2.81 16.83
N THR A 187 0.58 2.13 17.97
CA THR A 187 1.33 2.39 19.20
C THR A 187 2.83 2.44 18.93
N ALA A 188 3.34 1.46 18.18
CA ALA A 188 4.75 1.39 17.83
C ALA A 188 5.23 2.52 16.91
N SER A 189 4.37 3.00 16.00
CA SER A 189 4.71 4.02 15.01
C SER A 189 4.41 5.46 15.45
N LEU A 190 3.75 5.66 16.59
CA LEU A 190 3.37 6.99 17.08
C LEU A 190 4.52 7.73 17.79
N GLY A 191 5.40 6.99 18.48
CA GLY A 191 6.42 7.60 19.33
C GLY A 191 7.40 8.51 18.59
N GLU A 192 7.88 8.10 17.40
CA GLU A 192 8.79 8.90 16.58
C GLU A 192 8.16 10.23 16.10
N PRO A 193 6.96 10.23 15.49
CA PRO A 193 6.26 11.47 15.17
C PRO A 193 6.08 12.42 16.35
N LEU A 194 5.83 11.92 17.57
CA LEU A 194 5.70 12.77 18.75
C LEU A 194 7.02 13.41 19.18
N VAL A 195 8.14 12.68 19.07
CA VAL A 195 9.47 13.26 19.30
C VAL A 195 9.77 14.35 18.27
N LEU A 196 9.41 14.14 17.01
CA LEU A 196 9.58 15.15 15.95
C LEU A 196 8.69 16.40 16.12
N LEU A 197 7.68 16.32 16.98
CA LEU A 197 6.75 17.40 17.32
C LEU A 197 7.04 18.02 18.70
N ASP A 198 8.21 17.75 19.29
CA ASP A 198 8.60 18.22 20.62
C ASP A 198 7.55 17.85 21.72
N ALA A 199 6.93 16.68 21.59
CA ALA A 199 5.92 16.13 22.50
C ALA A 199 6.46 14.92 23.27
N GLU A 200 7.66 15.03 23.83
CA GLU A 200 8.43 13.91 24.38
C GLU A 200 7.74 13.24 25.57
N VAL A 201 7.10 14.03 26.46
CA VAL A 201 6.33 13.50 27.60
C VAL A 201 5.23 12.56 27.13
N GLU A 202 4.60 12.90 26.00
CA GLU A 202 3.57 12.09 25.40
C GLU A 202 4.15 10.89 24.64
N ALA A 203 5.33 11.04 24.03
CA ALA A 203 6.00 9.99 23.27
C ALA A 203 6.45 8.80 24.13
N VAL A 204 6.92 9.05 25.36
CA VAL A 204 7.49 8.03 26.26
C VAL A 204 6.62 6.77 26.40
N PRO A 205 5.33 6.83 26.80
CA PRO A 205 4.52 5.63 26.97
C PRO A 205 4.37 4.83 25.66
N TYR A 206 4.33 5.48 24.50
CA TYR A 206 4.26 4.81 23.20
C TYR A 206 5.59 4.15 22.81
N LEU A 207 6.70 4.83 23.04
CA LEU A 207 8.05 4.30 22.79
C LEU A 207 8.37 3.10 23.72
N GLU A 208 7.94 3.16 24.98
CA GLU A 208 8.07 2.05 25.93
C GLU A 208 7.20 0.86 25.51
N ALA A 209 5.95 1.09 25.09
CA ALA A 209 5.07 0.05 24.58
C ALA A 209 5.59 -0.60 23.28
N ALA A 210 6.36 0.14 22.47
CA ALA A 210 7.01 -0.36 21.26
C ALA A 210 8.25 -1.24 21.52
N GLY A 211 8.71 -1.36 22.77
CA GLY A 211 9.97 -2.00 23.17
C GLY A 211 10.24 -3.40 22.59
N ALA A 212 11.53 -3.75 22.53
CA ALA A 212 12.16 -4.96 21.96
C ALA A 212 11.85 -5.32 20.49
N GLY A 213 10.71 -4.90 19.93
CA GLY A 213 10.30 -5.18 18.55
C GLY A 213 10.59 -4.06 17.55
N HIS A 214 10.90 -2.85 18.03
CA HIS A 214 11.06 -1.66 17.19
C HIS A 214 12.38 -0.90 17.51
N PRO A 215 13.48 -1.16 16.78
CA PRO A 215 14.79 -0.57 17.06
C PRO A 215 14.79 0.96 17.10
N ALA A 216 14.06 1.60 16.18
CA ALA A 216 13.91 3.06 16.15
C ALA A 216 13.25 3.62 17.42
N ALA A 217 12.28 2.90 17.99
CA ALA A 217 11.64 3.33 19.23
C ALA A 217 12.58 3.20 20.44
N ALA A 218 13.42 2.17 20.47
CA ALA A 218 14.43 2.00 21.51
C ALA A 218 15.52 3.08 21.45
N GLU A 219 15.94 3.46 20.23
CA GLU A 219 16.88 4.55 20.00
C GLU A 219 16.30 5.90 20.47
N ALA A 220 15.07 6.22 20.04
CA ALA A 220 14.38 7.44 20.46
C ALA A 220 14.25 7.51 21.99
N LEU A 221 13.84 6.40 22.65
CA LEU A 221 13.74 6.35 24.11
C LEU A 221 15.09 6.55 24.81
N THR A 222 16.17 6.03 24.23
CA THR A 222 17.54 6.22 24.76
C THR A 222 17.97 7.68 24.67
N ALA A 223 17.71 8.32 23.52
CA ALA A 223 18.01 9.74 23.32
C ALA A 223 17.20 10.63 24.29
N LEU A 224 15.90 10.38 24.44
CA LEU A 224 15.03 11.11 25.38
C LEU A 224 15.52 11.01 26.84
N ARG A 225 15.96 9.82 27.25
CA ARG A 225 16.51 9.60 28.60
C ARG A 225 17.85 10.32 28.79
N ALA A 226 18.67 10.42 27.76
CA ALA A 226 19.94 11.16 27.83
C ALA A 226 19.72 12.66 27.99
N VAL A 227 18.75 13.24 27.28
CA VAL A 227 18.39 14.66 27.40
C VAL A 227 17.86 14.98 28.80
N THR A 228 16.96 14.15 29.32
CA THR A 228 16.38 14.36 30.66
C THR A 228 17.35 14.08 31.82
N ALA A 229 18.41 13.29 31.58
CA ALA A 229 19.47 13.04 32.56
C ALA A 229 20.56 14.13 32.61
N THR A 230 20.56 15.07 31.65
CA THR A 230 21.52 16.19 31.64
C THR A 230 20.98 17.29 32.58
N PRO A 231 21.65 17.60 33.71
CA PRO A 231 21.17 18.64 34.62
C PRO A 231 21.16 20.00 33.90
N PRO A 232 20.20 20.90 34.19
CA PRO A 232 20.24 22.26 33.65
C PRO A 232 21.56 22.90 34.08
N ASP A 233 22.29 23.48 33.13
CA ASP A 233 23.55 24.17 33.36
C ASP A 233 23.45 25.02 34.63
N THR A 234 24.25 24.66 35.64
CA THR A 234 24.51 25.57 36.76
C THR A 234 25.25 26.76 36.17
N VAL A 235 24.49 27.82 35.86
CA VAL A 235 25.03 29.15 35.60
C VAL A 235 25.89 29.50 36.81
N LYS A 236 27.21 29.46 36.65
CA LYS A 236 28.14 30.01 37.64
C LYS A 236 27.98 31.53 37.60
N GLU A 237 27.51 32.07 38.72
CA GLU A 237 27.59 33.49 39.08
C GLU A 237 29.03 34.03 39.00
#